data_AF-A0AAE2BMT4-F1
#
_entry.id   AF-A0AAE2BMT4-F1
#
_cell.length_a   1.000
_cell.length_b   1.000
_cell.length_c   1.000
_cell.angle_alpha   90.00
_cell.angle_beta   90.00
_cell.angle_gamma   90.00
#
_symmetry.space_group_name_H-M   'P 1'
#
loop_
_entity.id
_entity.type
_entity.pdbx_description
1 polymer ?
#
loop_
_entity_poly.entity_id
_entity_poly.type
_entity_poly.pdbx_seq_one_letter_code
_entity_poly.pdbx_strand_id
1 'polypeptide(L)'
;MMVSSSASTAPPTHDGSARNATPQPVQVARRLEKFKTTIFTQMSTLAIKHGAINLGQGFPNFDGPEFVKEAAIRAIRDGNNQYARGCGIPDLNSAVAERFKKDTA
;
A
#
# COMPACT_ATOMS: atom_id res chain seq x y z
N MET A 1 29.04 27.52 56.46
CA MET A 1 29.91 27.51 55.26
C MET A 1 29.08 27.95 54.06
N MET A 2 29.61 28.92 53.32
CA MET A 2 29.05 29.51 52.09
C MET A 2 28.98 28.53 50.92
N VAL A 3 28.09 28.86 49.95
CA VAL A 3 28.19 28.75 48.47
C VAL A 3 26.76 28.48 47.94
N SER A 4 25.99 29.49 47.51
CA SER A 4 26.03 30.20 46.22
C SER A 4 26.13 29.30 45.00
N SER A 5 25.02 29.13 44.25
CA SER A 5 25.04 29.25 42.79
C SER A 5 23.63 29.20 42.23
N SER A 6 23.09 30.36 41.86
CA SER A 6 21.95 30.52 40.98
C SER A 6 22.44 30.48 39.53
N ALA A 7 22.08 29.43 38.78
CA ALA A 7 22.25 29.40 37.33
C ALA A 7 20.87 29.31 36.67
N SER A 8 20.39 30.46 36.21
CA SER A 8 19.22 30.59 35.34
C SER A 8 19.63 30.19 33.93
N THR A 9 19.22 29.01 33.46
CA THR A 9 19.42 28.59 32.08
C THR A 9 18.20 28.98 31.26
N ALA A 10 18.35 29.95 30.35
CA ALA A 10 17.34 30.29 29.36
C ALA A 10 17.14 29.12 28.37
N PRO A 11 15.92 28.88 27.87
CA PRO A 11 15.69 27.81 26.90
C PRO A 11 16.38 28.14 25.57
N PRO A 12 16.79 27.11 24.80
CA PRO A 12 17.38 27.32 23.48
C PRO A 12 16.34 28.01 22.58
N THR A 13 16.71 29.15 22.02
CA THR A 13 15.96 29.81 20.96
C THR A 13 15.96 28.87 19.75
N HIS A 14 14.84 28.20 19.50
CA HIS A 14 14.59 27.56 18.22
C HIS A 14 14.51 28.68 17.17
N ASP A 15 15.60 28.87 16.43
CA ASP A 15 15.60 29.66 15.20
C ASP A 15 14.59 29.03 14.24
N GLY A 16 13.42 29.68 14.15
CA GLY A 16 12.27 29.31 13.35
C GLY A 16 12.46 29.56 11.85
N SER A 17 13.67 29.41 11.33
CA SER A 17 13.90 29.34 9.89
C SER A 17 13.49 27.96 9.37
N ALA A 18 12.17 27.74 9.32
CA ALA A 18 11.58 26.64 8.59
C ALA A 18 12.00 26.79 7.12
N ARG A 19 13.00 26.01 6.72
CA ARG A 19 13.44 25.88 5.34
C ARG A 19 12.22 25.53 4.49
N ASN A 20 11.71 26.50 3.73
CA ASN A 20 10.88 26.27 2.55
C ASN A 20 11.72 25.54 1.51
N ALA A 21 12.05 24.28 1.78
CA ALA A 21 12.69 23.41 0.82
C ALA A 21 11.62 22.99 -0.18
N THR A 22 11.64 23.62 -1.36
CA THR A 22 10.92 23.11 -2.54
C THR A 22 11.21 21.61 -2.65
N PRO A 23 10.19 20.73 -2.73
CA PRO A 23 10.43 19.30 -2.83
C PRO A 23 11.32 19.03 -4.04
N GLN A 24 12.54 18.54 -3.80
CA GLN A 24 13.42 18.18 -4.89
C GLN A 24 12.83 16.96 -5.59
N PRO A 25 12.80 16.94 -6.94
CA PRO A 25 12.22 15.84 -7.67
C PRO A 25 12.95 14.55 -7.29
N VAL A 26 12.17 13.54 -6.88
CA VAL A 26 12.70 12.24 -6.46
C VAL A 26 13.47 11.64 -7.64
N GLN A 27 14.78 11.53 -7.52
CA GLN A 27 15.61 10.92 -8.55
C GLN A 27 15.40 9.41 -8.54
N VAL A 28 14.66 8.91 -9.53
CA VAL A 28 14.44 7.48 -9.72
C VAL A 28 15.68 6.81 -10.33
N ALA A 29 15.85 5.51 -10.10
CA ALA A 29 16.89 4.74 -10.77
C ALA A 29 16.71 4.80 -12.29
N ARG A 30 17.82 4.92 -13.05
CA ARG A 30 17.80 5.05 -14.53
C ARG A 30 16.95 4.02 -15.26
N ARG A 31 16.92 2.77 -14.78
CA ARG A 31 16.09 1.69 -15.37
C ARG A 31 14.58 1.97 -15.29
N LEU A 32 14.15 2.81 -14.36
CA LEU A 32 12.75 3.15 -14.12
C LEU A 32 12.30 4.41 -14.88
N GLU A 33 13.21 5.18 -15.48
CA GLU A 33 12.89 6.46 -16.15
C GLU A 33 11.82 6.33 -17.25
N LYS A 34 11.73 5.16 -17.89
CA LYS A 34 10.76 4.87 -18.95
C LYS A 34 9.37 4.49 -18.44
N PHE A 35 9.25 4.09 -17.17
CA PHE A 35 7.99 3.64 -16.58
C PHE A 35 7.27 4.82 -15.92
N LYS A 36 6.48 5.53 -16.72
CA LYS A 36 5.62 6.63 -16.27
C LYS A 36 4.17 6.15 -16.15
N THR A 37 3.25 7.08 -15.89
CA THR A 37 1.80 6.81 -15.84
C THR A 37 1.32 6.13 -17.12
N THR A 38 0.53 5.07 -16.96
CA THR A 38 0.00 4.30 -18.10
C THR A 38 -1.26 4.94 -18.67
N ILE A 39 -1.62 4.56 -19.89
CA ILE A 39 -2.88 4.97 -20.51
C ILE A 39 -4.10 4.49 -19.70
N PHE A 40 -4.01 3.31 -19.05
CA PHE A 40 -5.09 2.74 -18.24
C PHE A 40 -5.43 3.64 -17.04
N THR A 41 -4.40 4.18 -16.37
CA THR A 41 -4.59 5.11 -15.25
C THR A 41 -5.19 6.43 -15.74
N GLN A 42 -4.67 6.99 -16.85
CA GLN A 42 -5.16 8.25 -17.41
C GLN A 42 -6.62 8.14 -17.86
N MET A 43 -6.95 7.11 -18.63
CA MET A 43 -8.32 6.89 -19.14
C MET A 43 -9.32 6.62 -18.01
N SER A 44 -8.94 5.82 -17.00
CA SER A 44 -9.81 5.57 -15.85
C SER A 44 -10.09 6.87 -15.08
N THR A 45 -9.08 7.73 -14.91
CA THR A 45 -9.24 9.03 -14.24
C THR A 45 -10.16 9.96 -15.03
N LEU A 46 -10.00 10.01 -16.35
CA LEU A 46 -10.87 10.80 -17.23
C LEU A 46 -12.31 10.28 -17.22
N ALA A 47 -12.51 8.97 -17.26
CA ALA A 47 -13.85 8.38 -17.21
C ALA A 47 -14.58 8.77 -15.92
N ILE A 48 -13.91 8.71 -14.76
CA ILE A 48 -14.46 9.18 -13.48
C ILE A 48 -14.76 10.68 -13.54
N LYS A 49 -13.80 11.49 -14.00
CA LYS A 49 -13.93 12.96 -14.07
C LYS A 49 -15.12 13.41 -14.91
N HIS A 50 -15.41 12.68 -15.98
CA HIS A 50 -16.45 13.04 -16.96
C HIS A 50 -17.74 12.21 -16.81
N GLY A 51 -17.83 11.33 -15.81
CA GLY A 51 -18.97 10.44 -15.65
C GLY A 51 -19.18 9.47 -16.82
N ALA A 52 -18.12 9.13 -17.55
CA ALA A 52 -18.18 8.23 -18.68
C ALA A 52 -18.18 6.76 -18.24
N ILE A 53 -18.83 5.89 -19.02
CA ILE A 53 -18.78 4.45 -18.81
C ILE A 53 -17.37 3.94 -19.15
N ASN A 54 -16.69 3.33 -18.18
CA ASN A 54 -15.33 2.84 -18.35
C ASN A 54 -15.31 1.38 -18.85
N LEU A 55 -15.31 1.19 -20.16
CA LEU A 55 -15.12 -0.13 -20.78
C LEU A 55 -13.64 -0.54 -20.91
N GLY A 56 -12.71 0.31 -20.45
CA GLY A 56 -11.27 0.05 -20.46
C GLY A 56 -10.71 -0.47 -19.13
N GLN A 57 -11.52 -0.59 -18.07
CA GLN A 57 -11.07 -1.11 -16.78
C GLN A 57 -10.81 -2.63 -16.85
N GLY A 58 -9.73 -3.08 -16.20
CA GLY A 58 -9.34 -4.49 -16.16
C GLY A 58 -9.87 -5.28 -14.96
N PHE A 59 -10.80 -4.72 -14.17
CA PHE A 59 -11.37 -5.36 -12.99
C PHE A 59 -12.90 -5.37 -13.05
N PRO A 60 -13.57 -6.38 -12.46
CA PRO A 60 -15.03 -6.48 -12.46
C PRO A 60 -15.68 -5.34 -11.69
N ASN A 61 -16.94 -5.04 -12.03
CA ASN A 61 -17.79 -4.06 -11.33
C ASN A 61 -18.76 -4.70 -10.32
N PHE A 62 -18.54 -5.96 -9.96
CA PHE A 62 -19.33 -6.73 -9.02
C PHE A 62 -18.45 -7.32 -7.91
N ASP A 63 -19.06 -7.64 -6.78
CA ASP A 63 -18.36 -8.19 -5.61
C ASP A 63 -17.91 -9.65 -5.80
N GLY A 64 -16.90 -10.05 -5.04
CA GLY A 64 -16.49 -11.44 -4.93
C GLY A 64 -17.52 -12.32 -4.20
N PRO A 65 -17.42 -13.65 -4.31
CA PRO A 65 -18.34 -14.58 -3.66
C PRO A 65 -18.38 -14.42 -2.13
N GLU A 66 -19.58 -14.52 -1.53
CA GLU A 66 -19.79 -14.29 -0.09
C GLU A 66 -18.94 -15.21 0.80
N PHE A 67 -18.85 -16.49 0.42
CA PHE A 67 -18.08 -17.47 1.20
C PHE A 67 -16.59 -17.12 1.30
N VAL A 68 -16.03 -16.40 0.33
CA VAL A 68 -14.64 -15.94 0.33
C VAL A 68 -14.47 -14.78 1.30
N LYS A 69 -15.41 -13.82 1.31
CA LYS A 69 -15.41 -12.70 2.25
C LYS A 69 -15.52 -13.21 3.69
N GLU A 70 -16.43 -14.14 3.95
CA GLU A 70 -16.59 -14.76 5.27
C GLU A 70 -15.36 -15.55 5.73
N ALA A 71 -14.70 -16.28 4.82
CA ALA A 71 -13.45 -16.97 5.13
C ALA A 71 -12.33 -15.99 5.53
N ALA A 72 -12.20 -14.86 4.83
CA ALA A 72 -11.23 -13.82 5.16
C ALA A 72 -11.54 -13.16 6.51
N ILE A 73 -12.80 -12.84 6.79
CA ILE A 73 -13.25 -12.27 8.07
C ILE A 73 -12.92 -13.22 9.22
N ARG A 74 -13.23 -14.52 9.07
CA ARG A 74 -12.90 -15.53 10.08
C ARG A 74 -11.38 -15.61 10.31
N ALA A 75 -10.59 -15.67 9.25
CA ALA A 75 -9.13 -15.73 9.38
C ALA A 75 -8.56 -14.55 10.20
N ILE A 76 -9.08 -13.33 9.97
CA ILE A 76 -8.70 -12.14 10.75
C ILE A 76 -9.09 -12.29 12.22
N ARG A 77 -10.33 -12.71 12.50
CA ARG A 77 -10.86 -12.90 13.87
C ARG A 77 -10.11 -13.98 14.64
N ASP A 78 -9.69 -15.04 13.95
CA ASP A 78 -8.93 -16.16 14.51
C ASP A 78 -7.44 -15.83 14.72
N GLY A 79 -7.02 -14.60 14.40
CA GLY A 79 -5.65 -14.13 14.64
C GLY A 79 -4.63 -14.52 13.57
N ASN A 80 -5.08 -14.98 12.40
CA ASN A 80 -4.21 -15.33 11.25
C ASN A 80 -3.69 -14.08 10.52
N ASN A 81 -3.10 -13.15 11.28
CA ASN A 81 -2.66 -11.83 10.83
C ASN A 81 -1.13 -11.68 10.78
N GLN A 82 -0.39 -12.76 11.07
CA GLN A 82 1.06 -12.80 10.99
C GLN A 82 1.53 -13.23 9.59
N TYR A 83 2.83 -13.04 9.33
CA TYR A 83 3.43 -13.44 8.06
C TYR A 83 3.09 -14.89 7.70
N ALA A 84 2.61 -15.08 6.48
CA ALA A 84 2.58 -16.39 5.86
C ALA A 84 4.01 -16.91 5.63
N ARG A 85 4.13 -18.22 5.39
CA ARG A 85 5.42 -18.81 4.98
C ARG A 85 5.88 -18.20 3.66
N GLY A 86 7.19 -18.13 3.45
CA GLY A 86 7.76 -17.58 2.20
C GLY A 86 7.26 -18.26 0.92
N CYS A 87 6.95 -19.56 0.99
CA CYS A 87 6.37 -20.32 -0.13
C CYS A 87 4.83 -20.36 -0.13
N GLY A 88 4.15 -19.53 0.66
CA GLY A 88 2.70 -19.55 0.81
C GLY A 88 2.17 -20.55 1.85
N ILE A 89 0.86 -20.50 2.08
CA ILE A 89 0.15 -21.37 3.04
C ILE A 89 -0.03 -22.76 2.40
N PRO A 90 0.35 -23.87 3.09
CA PRO A 90 0.28 -25.22 2.53
C PRO A 90 -1.10 -25.61 1.99
N ASP A 91 -2.17 -25.23 2.70
CA ASP A 91 -3.54 -25.53 2.32
C ASP A 91 -3.93 -24.83 1.01
N LEU A 92 -3.51 -23.57 0.84
CA LEU A 92 -3.72 -22.82 -0.40
C LEU A 92 -2.95 -23.45 -1.56
N ASN A 93 -1.68 -23.81 -1.33
CA ASN A 93 -0.84 -24.42 -2.37
C ASN A 93 -1.44 -25.74 -2.86
N SER A 94 -1.91 -26.58 -1.94
CA SER A 94 -2.58 -27.85 -2.26
C SER A 94 -3.88 -27.61 -3.02
N ALA A 95 -4.72 -26.66 -2.58
CA ALA A 95 -5.97 -26.33 -3.26
C ALA A 95 -5.75 -25.82 -4.70
N VAL A 96 -4.73 -25.00 -4.93
CA VAL A 96 -4.36 -24.52 -6.28
C VAL A 96 -3.90 -25.67 -7.16
N ALA A 97 -3.04 -26.56 -6.65
CA ALA A 97 -2.57 -27.72 -7.41
C ALA A 97 -3.71 -28.65 -7.80
N GLU A 98 -4.64 -28.96 -6.88
CA GLU A 98 -5.80 -29.79 -7.16
C GLU A 98 -6.78 -29.11 -8.13
N ARG A 99 -6.97 -27.79 -8.02
CA ARG A 99 -7.79 -27.05 -8.99
C ARG A 99 -7.18 -27.09 -10.39
N PHE A 100 -5.88 -26.86 -10.51
CA PHE A 100 -5.17 -26.91 -11.78
C PHE A 100 -5.32 -28.29 -12.44
N LYS A 101 -5.08 -29.38 -11.67
CA LYS A 101 -5.28 -30.74 -12.17
C LYS A 101 -6.69 -30.97 -12.72
N LYS A 102 -7.73 -30.49 -12.04
CA LYS A 102 -9.12 -30.62 -12.49
C LYS A 102 -9.41 -29.83 -13.77
N ASP A 103 -8.80 -28.66 -13.94
CA ASP A 103 -9.03 -27.81 -15.10
C ASP A 103 -8.25 -28.30 -16.35
N THR A 104 -7.18 -29.09 -16.16
CA THR A 104 -6.31 -29.58 -17.25
C THR A 104 -6.42 -31.08 -17.55
N ALA A 105 -7.21 -31.83 -16.78
CA ALA A 105 -7.49 -33.25 -17.02
C ALA A 105 -8.71 -33.40 -17.94
#